data_AF-A0A9P1CUD3-F1
#
_entry.id   AF-A0A9P1CUD3-F1
#
_cell.length_a   1.000
_cell.length_b   1.000
_cell.length_c   1.000
_cell.angle_alpha   90.00
_cell.angle_beta   90.00
_cell.angle_gamma   90.00
#
_symmetry.space_group_name_H-M   'P 1'
#
loop_
_entity.id
_entity.type
_entity.pdbx_description
1 polymer ?
#
loop_
_entity_poly.entity_id
_entity_poly.type
_entity_poly.pdbx_seq_one_letter_code
_entity_poly.pdbx_strand_id
1 'polypeptide(L)'
;MPAQPFSARKSLAVKPLQIRQHVQKSLVQESVKFERRTRETETNDEWVTGENLFPKNHERWAHKVDAGTRESLDSKSDGKKITLERMPFPATGAYMGKIWRNPVTARLSLKKVSTQNNFQLIDLYTRSRVSGTPSELAKDPYLYKPVILSLRTWMYHDFFRQKKLVASADENGMVKWVLDLPCVDAPINAGQKSSVLYYMPMALMSSFTKDAATVASTLLALIALGLLSAMCNSAQLYSRQRIYGLPVRILHLTVLIFTVMQSTMDTMALMGYIITFMFVAMDVFDGDLRMLTSYRFWCRYAVVRELPMRCFICRREGAAHLEELIGERAAIPSTVHGLSTWLKEYSFVVELCGTLCQLERISLKEWQAVLAEQQEGRKFTYVSFGLFDKTTPSMWHFCEDFEVPTIAGVEVQVRPTKGGPVQTTIVQSY
;
A
#
# COMPACT_ATOMS: atom_id res chain seq x y z
N MET A 1 19.03 -35.64 -60.31
CA MET A 1 19.95 -34.61 -59.80
C MET A 1 19.74 -34.48 -58.31
N PRO A 2 20.76 -34.67 -57.45
CA PRO A 2 20.57 -34.63 -56.01
C PRO A 2 20.55 -33.18 -55.48
N ALA A 3 19.72 -32.95 -54.46
CA ALA A 3 19.52 -31.67 -53.79
C ALA A 3 20.76 -31.26 -52.98
N GLN A 4 21.14 -29.98 -53.07
CA GLN A 4 22.19 -29.40 -52.24
C GLN A 4 21.73 -29.18 -50.80
N PRO A 5 22.59 -29.41 -49.79
CA PRO A 5 22.25 -29.19 -48.40
C PRO A 5 22.37 -27.70 -48.03
N PHE A 6 21.41 -27.24 -47.22
CA PHE A 6 21.35 -25.91 -46.63
C PHE A 6 22.50 -25.71 -45.63
N SER A 7 23.39 -24.74 -45.88
CA SER A 7 24.45 -24.37 -44.95
C SER A 7 23.91 -23.47 -43.83
N ALA A 8 24.00 -23.93 -42.59
CA ALA A 8 23.65 -23.15 -41.41
C ALA A 8 24.60 -21.96 -41.20
N ARG A 9 24.04 -20.75 -41.09
CA ARG A 9 24.77 -19.55 -40.64
C ARG A 9 25.23 -19.74 -39.19
N LYS A 10 26.55 -19.67 -38.95
CA LYS A 10 27.13 -19.55 -37.60
C LYS A 10 26.63 -18.26 -36.95
N SER A 11 25.77 -18.40 -35.94
CA SER A 11 25.39 -17.30 -35.05
C SER A 11 26.59 -16.89 -34.20
N LEU A 12 26.95 -15.61 -34.23
CA LEU A 12 27.90 -15.00 -33.29
C LEU A 12 27.36 -15.13 -31.86
N ALA A 13 27.99 -15.99 -31.07
CA ALA A 13 27.73 -16.10 -29.64
C ALA A 13 28.26 -14.85 -28.92
N VAL A 14 27.39 -13.87 -28.71
CA VAL A 14 27.63 -12.75 -27.80
C VAL A 14 27.60 -13.30 -26.37
N LYS A 15 28.71 -13.22 -25.63
CA LYS A 15 28.82 -13.64 -24.22
C LYS A 15 28.04 -12.67 -23.30
N PRO A 16 26.85 -12.99 -22.75
CA PRO A 16 26.07 -12.03 -21.96
C PRO A 16 26.22 -12.22 -20.43
N LEU A 17 27.04 -13.18 -19.96
CA LEU A 17 26.97 -13.61 -18.55
C LEU A 17 27.91 -12.88 -17.58
N GLN A 18 29.07 -12.39 -18.03
CA GLN A 18 30.09 -11.83 -17.11
C GLN A 18 29.79 -10.39 -16.67
N ILE A 19 29.21 -9.56 -17.54
CA ILE A 19 28.88 -8.17 -17.20
C ILE A 19 27.74 -8.12 -16.16
N ARG A 20 26.74 -9.00 -16.28
CA ARG A 20 25.62 -9.10 -15.33
C ARG A 20 26.08 -9.47 -13.91
N GLN A 21 27.01 -10.41 -13.78
CA GLN A 21 27.53 -10.80 -12.45
C GLN A 21 28.31 -9.67 -11.78
N HIS A 22 28.97 -8.80 -12.55
CA HIS A 22 29.77 -7.73 -11.98
C HIS A 22 28.92 -6.56 -11.47
N VAL A 23 27.89 -6.17 -12.23
CA VAL A 23 26.92 -5.13 -11.83
C VAL A 23 26.16 -5.55 -10.57
N GLN A 24 25.75 -6.82 -10.49
CA GLN A 24 25.00 -7.34 -9.34
C GLN A 24 25.86 -7.39 -8.06
N LYS A 25 27.16 -7.68 -8.16
CA LYS A 25 28.09 -7.63 -7.01
C LYS A 25 28.35 -6.20 -6.53
N SER A 26 28.41 -5.24 -7.44
CA SER A 26 28.62 -3.82 -7.11
C SER A 26 27.46 -3.24 -6.31
N LEU A 27 26.22 -3.46 -6.76
CA LEU A 27 25.02 -2.94 -6.08
C LEU A 27 24.86 -3.54 -4.67
N VAL A 28 25.19 -4.82 -4.49
CA VAL A 28 25.16 -5.47 -3.17
C VAL A 28 26.27 -4.95 -2.24
N GLN A 29 27.46 -4.64 -2.76
CA GLN A 29 28.52 -4.05 -1.94
C GLN A 29 28.21 -2.62 -1.52
N GLU A 30 27.60 -1.81 -2.39
CA GLU A 30 27.20 -0.45 -2.05
C GLU A 30 26.07 -0.43 -1.01
N SER A 31 25.09 -1.34 -1.12
CA SER A 31 24.01 -1.43 -0.14
C SER A 31 24.54 -1.81 1.26
N VAL A 32 25.53 -2.70 1.34
CA VAL A 32 26.15 -3.11 2.62
C VAL A 32 27.01 -2.00 3.23
N LYS A 33 27.74 -1.23 2.42
CA LYS A 33 28.49 -0.06 2.90
C LYS A 33 27.57 1.04 3.43
N PHE A 34 26.43 1.27 2.76
CA PHE A 34 25.42 2.21 3.22
C PHE A 34 24.84 1.78 4.58
N GLU A 35 24.51 0.50 4.74
CA GLU A 35 23.92 -0.05 5.96
C GLU A 35 24.82 0.12 7.21
N ARG A 36 26.16 -0.01 7.05
CA ARG A 36 27.11 0.22 8.14
C ARG A 36 27.16 1.68 8.60
N ARG A 37 27.13 2.65 7.67
CA ARG A 37 27.16 4.09 8.02
C ARG A 37 25.88 4.53 8.75
N THR A 38 24.74 3.96 8.38
CA THR A 38 23.47 4.26 9.06
C THR A 38 23.38 3.73 10.49
N ARG A 39 24.14 2.69 10.88
CA ARG A 39 24.06 2.14 12.25
C ARG A 39 24.68 3.02 13.33
N GLU A 40 25.58 3.95 12.98
CA GLU A 40 26.34 4.73 13.98
C GLU A 40 25.62 5.99 14.47
N THR A 41 24.45 6.35 13.92
CA THR A 41 23.76 7.62 14.19
C THR A 41 22.28 7.50 14.61
N GLU A 42 21.78 6.30 14.91
CA GLU A 42 20.33 6.07 15.08
C GLU A 42 19.85 6.10 16.55
N THR A 43 19.03 7.09 16.88
CA THR A 43 18.02 7.00 17.96
C THR A 43 16.83 6.17 17.49
N ASN A 44 16.33 5.27 18.35
CA ASN A 44 15.25 4.31 18.03
C ASN A 44 13.86 4.98 18.02
N ASP A 45 13.54 5.74 16.97
CA ASP A 45 12.18 6.19 16.73
C ASP A 45 11.42 5.16 15.86
N GLU A 46 10.36 4.57 16.41
CA GLU A 46 9.49 3.61 15.71
C GLU A 46 8.24 4.31 15.17
N TRP A 47 8.05 4.29 13.85
CA TRP A 47 6.85 4.82 13.20
C TRP A 47 5.82 3.71 12.98
N VAL A 48 4.66 3.79 13.65
CA VAL A 48 3.55 2.84 13.43
C VAL A 48 2.63 3.38 12.31
N THR A 49 2.66 2.73 11.15
CA THR A 49 1.81 3.06 10.01
C THR A 49 0.37 2.60 10.29
N GLY A 50 -0.61 3.50 10.16
CA GLY A 50 -2.04 3.19 10.24
C GLY A 50 -2.85 3.95 11.29
N GLU A 51 -2.30 4.22 12.47
CA GLU A 51 -3.04 4.95 13.53
C GLU A 51 -2.47 6.34 13.88
N ASN A 52 -1.20 6.63 13.52
CA ASN A 52 -0.51 7.85 13.97
C ASN A 52 0.06 8.74 12.84
N LEU A 53 -0.02 8.32 11.57
CA LEU A 53 0.49 9.14 10.44
C LEU A 53 -0.38 10.36 10.14
N PHE A 54 -1.62 10.32 10.62
CA PHE A 54 -2.40 11.52 10.86
C PHE A 54 -2.55 11.60 12.38
N PRO A 55 -2.32 12.75 13.03
CA PRO A 55 -2.77 12.90 14.40
C PRO A 55 -4.22 12.41 14.47
N LYS A 56 -4.63 11.77 15.58
CA LYS A 56 -6.03 11.39 15.91
C LYS A 56 -7.06 12.48 15.61
N ASN A 57 -6.62 13.69 15.30
CA ASN A 57 -7.39 14.69 14.60
C ASN A 57 -8.14 14.17 13.37
N HIS A 58 -7.73 13.20 12.53
CA HIS A 58 -8.60 12.83 11.38
C HIS A 58 -10.01 12.32 11.78
N GLU A 59 -10.19 11.70 12.96
CA GLU A 59 -11.53 11.41 13.51
C GLU A 59 -12.25 12.68 13.99
N ARG A 60 -11.51 13.71 14.42
CA ARG A 60 -12.03 15.08 14.64
C ARG A 60 -12.50 15.75 13.34
N TRP A 61 -12.01 15.33 12.17
CA TRP A 61 -12.39 15.88 10.86
C TRP A 61 -13.62 15.20 10.28
N ALA A 62 -13.90 13.95 10.69
CA ALA A 62 -15.06 13.18 10.28
C ALA A 62 -16.27 13.31 11.26
N HIS A 63 -16.05 13.56 12.55
CA HIS A 63 -17.12 13.58 13.56
C HIS A 63 -17.51 14.96 14.15
N LYS A 64 -16.87 16.06 13.75
CA LYS A 64 -17.46 17.41 13.92
C LYS A 64 -18.21 17.82 12.66
N VAL A 65 -19.19 17.02 12.29
CA VAL A 65 -20.31 17.45 11.46
C VAL A 65 -21.46 17.75 12.42
N ASP A 66 -21.29 18.80 13.21
CA ASP A 66 -22.47 19.44 13.79
C ASP A 66 -23.21 20.05 12.60
N ALA A 67 -24.46 19.65 12.43
CA ALA A 67 -25.42 20.16 11.46
C ALA A 67 -25.84 21.62 11.77
N GLY A 68 -24.90 22.44 12.22
CA GLY A 68 -25.08 23.82 12.63
C GLY A 68 -24.40 24.75 11.64
N THR A 69 -25.23 25.57 11.01
CA THR A 69 -24.88 26.84 10.34
C THR A 69 -23.89 26.77 9.18
N ARG A 70 -24.48 26.79 7.98
CA ARG A 70 -23.93 27.25 6.69
C ARG A 70 -23.54 28.74 6.74
N GLU A 71 -22.76 29.16 7.75
CA GLU A 71 -22.18 30.49 7.79
C GLU A 71 -21.07 30.58 6.73
N SER A 72 -21.46 31.10 5.56
CA SER A 72 -20.70 32.05 4.76
C SER A 72 -19.17 32.04 4.98
N LEU A 73 -18.49 30.99 4.48
CA LEU A 73 -17.02 30.94 4.33
C LEU A 73 -16.47 31.89 3.24
N ASP A 74 -17.33 32.72 2.64
CA ASP A 74 -16.95 33.71 1.60
C ASP A 74 -16.46 35.06 2.16
N SER A 75 -16.26 35.19 3.47
CA SER A 75 -15.87 36.45 4.10
C SER A 75 -14.36 36.50 4.42
N LYS A 76 -13.60 37.19 3.56
CA LYS A 76 -12.30 37.85 3.83
C LYS A 76 -11.10 36.99 4.27
N SER A 77 -10.78 35.91 3.57
CA SER A 77 -9.39 35.42 3.57
C SER A 77 -8.55 36.28 2.61
N ASP A 78 -8.22 37.50 3.03
CA ASP A 78 -7.33 38.40 2.31
C ASP A 78 -6.00 37.71 2.01
N GLY A 79 -5.81 37.28 0.76
CA GLY A 79 -4.51 37.09 0.08
C GLY A 79 -3.43 36.24 0.76
N LYS A 80 -3.69 35.55 1.87
CA LYS A 80 -2.66 34.79 2.59
C LYS A 80 -2.23 33.60 1.73
N LYS A 81 -0.92 33.58 1.41
CA LYS A 81 -0.31 32.54 0.57
C LYS A 81 0.34 31.47 1.43
N ILE A 82 0.09 30.23 1.07
CA ILE A 82 0.90 29.09 1.53
C ILE A 82 2.26 29.21 0.83
N THR A 83 3.33 28.95 1.57
CA THR A 83 4.68 28.83 1.02
C THR A 83 5.23 27.47 1.39
N LEU A 84 5.62 26.70 0.39
CA LEU A 84 6.23 25.38 0.55
C LEU A 84 7.68 25.42 0.06
N GLU A 85 8.58 24.91 0.89
CA GLU A 85 9.99 24.75 0.55
C GLU A 85 10.27 23.33 0.09
N ARG A 86 11.11 23.19 -0.94
CA ARG A 86 11.50 21.88 -1.47
C ARG A 86 12.44 21.21 -0.49
N MET A 87 12.09 20.01 -0.07
CA MET A 87 12.99 19.11 0.65
C MET A 87 13.88 18.35 -0.35
N PRO A 88 15.18 18.12 -0.04
CA PRO A 88 16.00 17.22 -0.84
C PRO A 88 15.34 15.84 -0.90
N PHE A 89 15.34 15.24 -2.08
CA PHE A 89 14.84 13.88 -2.26
C PHE A 89 15.76 12.92 -1.49
N PRO A 90 15.24 12.09 -0.56
CA PRO A 90 16.06 11.07 0.09
C PRO A 90 16.64 10.12 -0.95
N ALA A 91 17.76 9.47 -0.63
CA ALA A 91 18.36 8.50 -1.55
C ALA A 91 17.33 7.45 -1.99
N THR A 92 17.32 7.11 -3.28
CA THR A 92 16.44 6.07 -3.83
C THR A 92 16.58 4.79 -3.03
N GLY A 93 15.47 4.25 -2.54
CA GLY A 93 15.46 3.05 -1.69
C GLY A 93 15.87 3.26 -0.23
N ALA A 94 15.95 4.50 0.29
CA ALA A 94 16.33 4.78 1.68
C ALA A 94 15.48 4.02 2.74
N TYR A 95 14.25 3.65 2.41
CA TYR A 95 13.35 2.89 3.29
C TYR A 95 13.20 1.42 2.90
N MET A 96 13.84 0.98 1.82
CA MET A 96 13.70 -0.38 1.31
C MET A 96 14.05 -1.41 2.39
N GLY A 97 13.15 -2.37 2.61
CA GLY A 97 13.35 -3.45 3.58
C GLY A 97 13.11 -3.06 5.05
N LYS A 98 12.84 -1.79 5.36
CA LYS A 98 12.70 -1.29 6.75
C LYS A 98 11.30 -1.41 7.35
N ILE A 99 10.29 -1.65 6.52
CA ILE A 99 8.91 -1.86 7.00
C ILE A 99 8.75 -3.30 7.52
N TRP A 100 8.07 -3.42 8.66
CA TRP A 100 7.86 -4.67 9.36
C TRP A 100 6.40 -4.83 9.75
N ARG A 101 5.89 -6.07 9.71
CA ARG A 101 4.55 -6.42 10.19
C ARG A 101 4.69 -7.17 11.50
N ASN A 102 4.00 -6.70 12.54
CA ASN A 102 3.89 -7.45 13.78
C ASN A 102 2.99 -8.68 13.54
N PRO A 103 3.48 -9.91 13.79
CA PRO A 103 2.72 -11.13 13.50
C PRO A 103 1.45 -11.24 14.36
N VAL A 104 1.44 -10.66 15.56
CA VAL A 104 0.33 -10.75 16.51
C VAL A 104 -0.71 -9.67 16.27
N THR A 105 -0.30 -8.41 16.20
CA THR A 105 -1.24 -7.28 16.08
C THR A 105 -1.59 -6.93 14.63
N ALA A 106 -0.88 -7.50 13.65
CA ALA A 106 -0.91 -7.13 12.25
C ALA A 106 -0.50 -5.67 11.95
N ARG A 107 -0.05 -4.91 12.95
CA ARG A 107 0.38 -3.53 12.77
C ARG A 107 1.65 -3.48 11.94
N LEU A 108 1.70 -2.51 11.04
CA LEU A 108 2.83 -2.23 10.18
C LEU A 108 3.61 -1.08 10.79
N SER A 109 4.92 -1.26 10.96
CA SER A 109 5.82 -0.21 11.45
C SER A 109 6.94 0.01 10.45
N LEU A 110 7.29 1.27 10.19
CA LEU A 110 8.49 1.64 9.45
C LEU A 110 9.60 1.97 10.46
N LYS A 111 10.66 1.16 10.47
CA LYS A 111 11.79 1.35 11.40
C LYS A 111 12.81 2.32 10.82
N LYS A 112 13.54 3.03 11.69
CA LYS A 112 14.71 3.85 11.31
C LYS A 112 14.38 4.97 10.31
N VAL A 113 13.35 5.74 10.63
CA VAL A 113 12.92 6.90 9.83
C VAL A 113 13.21 8.15 10.63
N SER A 114 14.08 9.01 10.10
CA SER A 114 14.25 10.35 10.65
C SER A 114 12.93 11.12 10.55
N THR A 115 12.51 11.73 11.66
CA THR A 115 11.33 12.61 11.75
C THR A 115 11.40 13.80 10.79
N GLN A 116 12.60 14.13 10.30
CA GLN A 116 12.82 15.18 9.31
C GLN A 116 12.30 14.81 7.92
N ASN A 117 12.18 13.51 7.59
CA ASN A 117 11.73 13.06 6.28
C ASN A 117 10.22 12.89 6.25
N ASN A 118 9.49 14.01 6.18
CA ASN A 118 8.04 14.00 6.15
C ASN A 118 7.53 14.24 4.71
N PHE A 119 7.07 13.17 4.05
CA PHE A 119 6.52 13.22 2.68
C PHE A 119 5.07 13.68 2.68
N GLN A 120 4.78 14.90 3.15
CA GLN A 120 3.40 15.37 3.23
C GLN A 120 2.82 15.73 1.87
N LEU A 121 3.67 16.29 1.00
CA LEU A 121 3.29 16.84 -0.29
C LEU A 121 4.30 16.40 -1.34
N ILE A 122 3.80 16.06 -2.52
CA ILE A 122 4.61 15.72 -3.68
C ILE A 122 4.28 16.69 -4.79
N ASP A 123 5.33 17.22 -5.40
CA ASP A 123 5.25 18.01 -6.60
C ASP A 123 5.82 17.18 -7.76
N LEU A 124 4.98 16.86 -8.73
CA LEU A 124 5.42 16.17 -9.93
C LEU A 124 6.27 17.06 -10.84
N TYR A 125 6.24 18.38 -10.64
CA TYR A 125 7.01 19.36 -11.39
C TYR A 125 8.37 19.67 -10.73
N THR A 126 9.37 20.07 -11.51
CA THR A 126 10.72 20.46 -11.02
C THR A 126 10.79 21.88 -10.45
N ARG A 127 9.87 22.27 -9.55
CA ARG A 127 9.91 23.61 -8.93
C ARG A 127 10.95 23.67 -7.82
N SER A 128 11.47 24.86 -7.55
CA SER A 128 12.33 25.13 -6.39
C SER A 128 11.49 25.55 -5.18
N ARG A 129 10.43 26.32 -5.41
CA ARG A 129 9.49 26.82 -4.39
C ARG A 129 8.08 26.83 -4.95
N VAL A 130 7.10 26.51 -4.11
CA VAL A 130 5.68 26.60 -4.45
C VAL A 130 5.04 27.62 -3.52
N SER A 131 4.30 28.58 -4.09
CA SER A 131 3.55 29.54 -3.29
C SER A 131 2.27 29.94 -4.00
N GLY A 132 1.18 30.04 -3.24
CA GLY A 132 -0.13 30.38 -3.76
C GLY A 132 -1.18 30.39 -2.66
N THR A 133 -2.36 30.93 -2.97
CA THR A 133 -3.54 30.79 -2.10
C THR A 133 -4.05 29.34 -2.12
N PRO A 134 -4.80 28.88 -1.10
CA PRO A 134 -5.40 27.53 -1.10
C PRO A 134 -6.17 27.21 -2.38
N SER A 135 -6.91 28.19 -2.92
CA SER A 135 -7.69 28.05 -4.15
C SER A 135 -6.82 27.93 -5.40
N GLU A 136 -5.68 28.61 -5.45
CA GLU A 136 -4.69 28.47 -6.54
C GLU A 136 -4.02 27.09 -6.48
N LEU A 137 -3.57 26.67 -5.30
CA LEU A 137 -2.89 25.38 -5.10
C LEU A 137 -3.84 24.18 -5.31
N ALA A 138 -5.12 24.31 -4.98
CA ALA A 138 -6.13 23.28 -5.27
C ALA A 138 -6.33 23.06 -6.78
N LYS A 139 -6.10 24.11 -7.60
CA LYS A 139 -6.19 24.05 -9.06
C LYS A 139 -4.89 23.58 -9.71
N ASP A 140 -3.80 23.54 -8.97
CA ASP A 140 -2.49 23.08 -9.47
C ASP A 140 -2.56 21.59 -9.85
N PRO A 141 -2.25 21.22 -11.10
CA PRO A 141 -2.35 19.83 -11.54
C PRO A 141 -1.19 18.96 -11.03
N TYR A 142 -0.09 19.53 -10.53
CA TYR A 142 1.13 18.77 -10.20
C TYR A 142 1.31 18.49 -8.71
N LEU A 143 0.45 19.02 -7.83
CA LEU A 143 0.54 18.85 -6.39
C LEU A 143 -0.39 17.76 -5.87
N TYR A 144 0.20 16.80 -5.15
CA TYR A 144 -0.50 15.63 -4.62
C TYR A 144 -0.12 15.34 -3.17
N LYS A 145 -1.04 14.70 -2.45
CA LYS A 145 -0.78 14.05 -1.17
C LYS A 145 -0.48 12.57 -1.45
N PRO A 146 0.67 12.04 -1.00
CA PRO A 146 0.89 10.61 -1.02
C PRO A 146 0.09 9.92 0.07
N VAL A 147 -0.61 8.85 -0.31
CA VAL A 147 -1.28 7.91 0.59
C VAL A 147 -0.54 6.59 0.53
N ILE A 148 0.13 6.23 1.63
CA ILE A 148 0.97 5.04 1.69
C ILE A 148 0.10 3.78 1.60
N LEU A 149 0.38 2.93 0.60
CA LEU A 149 -0.16 1.58 0.48
C LEU A 149 0.63 0.66 1.43
N SER A 150 0.32 0.77 2.72
CA SER A 150 1.15 0.23 3.81
C SER A 150 1.37 -1.28 3.67
N LEU A 151 0.30 -2.04 3.41
CA LEU A 151 0.38 -3.49 3.31
C LEU A 151 1.16 -3.93 2.06
N ARG A 152 0.91 -3.29 0.91
CA ARG A 152 1.71 -3.54 -0.31
C ARG A 152 3.17 -3.16 -0.14
N THR A 153 3.46 -2.03 0.49
CA THR A 153 4.84 -1.63 0.82
C THR A 153 5.52 -2.69 1.67
N TRP A 154 4.81 -3.30 2.63
CA TRP A 154 5.32 -4.43 3.39
C TRP A 154 5.56 -5.67 2.56
N MET A 155 4.63 -6.05 1.68
CA MET A 155 4.87 -7.16 0.76
C MET A 155 6.08 -6.91 -0.13
N TYR A 156 6.21 -5.70 -0.67
CA TYR A 156 7.33 -5.27 -1.49
C TYR A 156 8.67 -5.45 -0.77
N HIS A 157 8.76 -4.96 0.47
CA HIS A 157 9.94 -5.13 1.30
C HIS A 157 10.19 -6.59 1.70
N ASP A 158 9.14 -7.38 1.90
CA ASP A 158 9.25 -8.80 2.24
C ASP A 158 9.83 -9.62 1.09
N PHE A 159 9.32 -9.43 -0.14
CA PHE A 159 9.88 -10.05 -1.33
C PHE A 159 11.32 -9.61 -1.61
N PHE A 160 11.60 -8.32 -1.41
CA PHE A 160 12.97 -7.78 -1.50
C PHE A 160 13.92 -8.50 -0.52
N ARG A 161 13.54 -8.62 0.77
CA ARG A 161 14.35 -9.33 1.78
C ARG A 161 14.54 -10.81 1.46
N GLN A 162 13.52 -11.47 0.93
CA GLN A 162 13.60 -12.86 0.51
C GLN A 162 14.48 -13.08 -0.73
N LYS A 163 14.95 -12.00 -1.38
CA LYS A 163 15.70 -12.05 -2.65
C LYS A 163 14.97 -12.87 -3.70
N LYS A 164 13.63 -12.93 -3.63
CA LYS A 164 12.78 -13.51 -4.66
C LYS A 164 12.79 -12.53 -5.83
N LEU A 165 13.88 -12.57 -6.60
CA LEU A 165 13.99 -11.83 -7.85
C LEU A 165 12.93 -12.41 -8.78
N VAL A 166 11.95 -11.59 -9.16
CA VAL A 166 11.15 -11.87 -10.34
C VAL A 166 12.16 -11.98 -11.47
N ALA A 167 12.27 -13.15 -12.11
CA ALA A 167 13.28 -13.43 -13.13
C ALA A 167 13.16 -12.54 -14.40
N SER A 168 12.26 -11.56 -14.38
CA SER A 168 12.12 -10.54 -15.41
C SER A 168 13.35 -9.63 -15.44
N ALA A 169 13.82 -9.32 -16.64
CA ALA A 169 14.83 -8.28 -16.87
C ALA A 169 14.32 -6.85 -16.58
N ASP A 170 13.05 -6.72 -16.19
CA ASP A 170 12.37 -5.47 -15.90
C ASP A 170 12.72 -4.96 -14.48
N GLU A 171 13.30 -3.76 -14.41
CA GLU A 171 13.63 -3.08 -13.14
C GLU A 171 12.39 -2.85 -12.27
N ASN A 172 11.21 -2.71 -12.88
CA ASN A 172 9.94 -2.51 -12.20
C ASN A 172 9.17 -3.80 -11.95
N GLY A 173 9.69 -4.96 -12.37
CA GLY A 173 8.99 -6.24 -12.32
C GLY A 173 8.51 -6.62 -10.92
N MET A 174 9.29 -6.30 -9.89
CA MET A 174 8.91 -6.55 -8.50
C MET A 174 7.77 -5.64 -8.01
N VAL A 175 7.74 -4.37 -8.44
CA VAL A 175 6.65 -3.45 -8.09
C VAL A 175 5.36 -3.89 -8.77
N LYS A 176 5.41 -4.19 -10.07
CA LYS A 176 4.27 -4.75 -10.82
C LYS A 176 3.72 -6.01 -10.15
N TRP A 177 4.61 -6.94 -9.80
CA TRP A 177 4.23 -8.18 -9.12
C TRP A 177 3.48 -7.91 -7.83
N VAL A 178 3.98 -7.01 -6.97
CA VAL A 178 3.34 -6.67 -5.69
C VAL A 178 2.02 -5.92 -5.87
N LEU A 179 1.92 -5.06 -6.88
CA LEU A 179 0.68 -4.37 -7.22
C LEU A 179 -0.41 -5.34 -7.70
N ASP A 180 -0.03 -6.41 -8.40
CA ASP A 180 -0.97 -7.44 -8.85
C ASP A 180 -1.43 -8.41 -7.72
N LEU A 181 -0.71 -8.46 -6.59
CA LEU A 181 -1.11 -9.32 -5.49
C LEU A 181 -2.45 -8.88 -4.86
N PRO A 182 -3.36 -9.82 -4.55
CA PRO A 182 -4.60 -9.51 -3.84
C PRO A 182 -4.31 -9.11 -2.39
N CYS A 183 -4.77 -7.94 -1.97
CA CYS A 183 -4.73 -7.53 -0.57
C CYS A 183 -5.82 -6.51 -0.21
N VAL A 184 -5.96 -6.21 1.09
CA VAL A 184 -6.86 -5.17 1.60
C VAL A 184 -6.03 -3.93 1.90
N ASP A 185 -6.09 -2.93 1.03
CA ASP A 185 -5.41 -1.64 1.23
C ASP A 185 -6.26 -0.61 1.99
N ALA A 186 -7.54 -0.93 2.24
CA ALA A 186 -8.42 -0.10 3.04
C ALA A 186 -7.87 0.03 4.48
N PRO A 187 -7.91 1.24 5.09
CA PRO A 187 -7.45 1.46 6.46
C PRO A 187 -8.47 0.94 7.49
N ILE A 188 -8.82 -0.34 7.41
CA ILE A 188 -9.79 -1.02 8.27
C ILE A 188 -9.16 -2.20 8.99
N ASN A 189 -9.75 -2.58 10.12
CA ASN A 189 -9.42 -3.85 10.77
C ASN A 189 -10.05 -5.01 9.99
N ALA A 190 -9.31 -5.56 9.03
CA ALA A 190 -9.75 -6.66 8.17
C ALA A 190 -9.65 -8.06 8.79
N GLY A 191 -9.74 -8.17 10.12
CA GLY A 191 -9.60 -9.46 10.84
C GLY A 191 -8.19 -10.06 10.80
N GLN A 192 -7.18 -9.25 10.47
CA GLN A 192 -5.81 -9.71 10.25
C GLN A 192 -5.00 -9.95 11.53
N LYS A 193 -5.54 -9.55 12.70
CA LYS A 193 -4.92 -9.82 14.01
C LYS A 193 -4.77 -11.32 14.22
N SER A 194 -3.77 -11.73 15.00
CA SER A 194 -3.58 -13.11 15.41
C SER A 194 -4.51 -13.51 16.56
N SER A 195 -4.92 -14.78 16.60
CA SER A 195 -5.66 -15.35 17.74
C SER A 195 -4.86 -15.32 19.04
N VAL A 196 -3.54 -15.22 18.97
CA VAL A 196 -2.63 -15.05 20.13
C VAL A 196 -3.07 -13.89 21.02
N LEU A 197 -3.62 -12.82 20.44
CA LEU A 197 -4.09 -11.64 21.17
C LEU A 197 -5.19 -11.98 22.20
N TYR A 198 -6.05 -12.96 21.90
CA TYR A 198 -7.12 -13.40 22.79
C TYR A 198 -6.68 -14.57 23.68
N TYR A 199 -5.85 -15.47 23.13
CA TYR A 199 -5.37 -16.65 23.86
C TYR A 199 -4.40 -16.31 24.98
N MET A 200 -3.65 -15.20 24.88
CA MET A 200 -2.73 -14.76 25.93
C MET A 200 -3.45 -14.40 27.25
N PRO A 201 -4.43 -13.47 27.28
CA PRO A 201 -5.19 -13.22 28.51
C PRO A 201 -6.09 -14.42 28.89
N MET A 202 -6.58 -15.18 27.91
CA MET A 202 -7.37 -16.39 28.17
C MET A 202 -6.57 -17.45 28.94
N ALA A 203 -5.27 -17.63 28.65
CA ALA A 203 -4.41 -18.56 29.39
C ALA A 203 -4.35 -18.21 30.88
N LEU A 204 -4.24 -16.93 31.22
CA LEU A 204 -4.27 -16.48 32.62
C LEU A 204 -5.61 -16.80 33.27
N MET A 205 -6.71 -16.46 32.58
CA MET A 205 -8.08 -16.65 33.08
C MET A 205 -8.50 -18.12 33.16
N SER A 206 -7.93 -18.99 32.33
CA SER A 206 -8.20 -20.43 32.36
C SER A 206 -7.84 -21.07 33.70
N SER A 207 -6.93 -20.45 34.48
CA SER A 207 -6.56 -20.92 35.82
C SER A 207 -7.75 -20.91 36.81
N PHE A 208 -8.76 -20.04 36.59
CA PHE A 208 -9.96 -20.01 37.43
C PHE A 208 -10.87 -21.22 37.23
N THR A 209 -10.71 -21.97 36.14
CA THR A 209 -11.47 -23.21 35.90
C THR A 209 -11.12 -24.33 36.89
N LYS A 210 -9.93 -24.23 37.54
CA LYS A 210 -9.34 -25.28 38.38
C LYS A 210 -9.19 -26.65 37.69
N ASP A 211 -9.30 -26.69 36.36
CA ASP A 211 -9.14 -27.89 35.56
C ASP A 211 -7.81 -27.87 34.81
N ALA A 212 -6.94 -28.82 35.14
CA ALA A 212 -5.62 -28.96 34.53
C ALA A 212 -5.70 -29.20 33.02
N ALA A 213 -6.72 -29.92 32.53
CA ALA A 213 -6.89 -30.18 31.11
C ALA A 213 -7.22 -28.90 30.34
N THR A 214 -8.12 -28.08 30.87
CA THR A 214 -8.47 -26.75 30.31
C THR A 214 -7.26 -25.82 30.26
N VAL A 215 -6.49 -25.71 31.34
CA VAL A 215 -5.28 -24.86 31.38
C VAL A 215 -4.22 -25.37 30.39
N ALA A 216 -3.94 -26.68 30.38
CA ALA A 216 -2.96 -27.27 29.49
C ALA A 216 -3.35 -27.08 28.02
N SER A 217 -4.61 -27.32 27.66
CA SER A 217 -5.09 -27.14 26.29
C SER A 217 -5.00 -25.68 25.84
N THR A 218 -5.31 -24.72 26.72
CA THR A 218 -5.20 -23.28 26.42
C THR A 218 -3.75 -22.87 26.14
N LEU A 219 -2.80 -23.33 26.96
CA LEU A 219 -1.39 -23.05 26.78
C LEU A 219 -0.82 -23.68 25.50
N LEU A 220 -1.18 -24.94 25.22
CA LEU A 220 -0.79 -25.62 23.99
C LEU A 220 -1.34 -24.89 22.75
N ALA A 221 -2.60 -24.48 22.78
CA ALA A 221 -3.21 -23.71 21.71
C ALA A 221 -2.53 -22.34 21.53
N LEU A 222 -2.21 -21.64 22.61
CA LEU A 222 -1.47 -20.37 22.58
C LEU A 222 -0.11 -20.51 21.90
N ILE A 223 0.67 -21.53 22.28
CA ILE A 223 1.99 -21.80 21.68
C ILE A 223 1.84 -22.13 20.20
N ALA A 224 0.93 -23.04 19.85
CA ALA A 224 0.70 -23.44 18.46
C ALA A 224 0.25 -22.26 17.58
N LEU A 225 -0.69 -21.45 18.06
CA LEU A 225 -1.14 -20.23 17.37
C LEU A 225 -0.01 -19.18 17.27
N GLY A 226 0.86 -19.08 18.27
CA GLY A 226 2.06 -18.25 18.26
C GLY A 226 3.03 -18.64 17.14
N LEU A 227 3.34 -19.93 17.02
CA LEU A 227 4.19 -20.47 15.96
C LEU A 227 3.57 -20.26 14.57
N LEU A 228 2.27 -20.59 14.41
CA LEU A 228 1.54 -20.35 13.16
C LEU A 228 1.53 -18.87 12.79
N SER A 229 1.36 -17.98 13.76
CA SER A 229 1.39 -16.53 13.57
C SER A 229 2.75 -16.05 13.06
N ALA A 230 3.85 -16.60 13.58
CA ALA A 230 5.20 -16.28 13.11
C ALA A 230 5.45 -16.83 11.69
N MET A 231 5.07 -18.09 11.43
CA MET A 231 5.26 -18.75 10.13
C MET A 231 4.42 -18.11 9.02
N CYS A 232 3.19 -17.69 9.33
CA CYS A 232 2.30 -17.05 8.37
C CYS A 232 2.59 -15.57 8.17
N ASN A 233 3.53 -14.95 8.89
CA ASN A 233 3.87 -13.53 8.75
C ASN A 233 4.79 -13.25 7.54
N SER A 234 4.45 -13.85 6.39
CA SER A 234 5.08 -13.61 5.09
C SER A 234 4.04 -13.03 4.12
N ALA A 235 4.49 -12.29 3.13
CA ALA A 235 3.61 -11.65 2.13
C ALA A 235 2.66 -12.63 1.42
N GLN A 236 3.04 -13.91 1.31
CA GLN A 236 2.25 -14.94 0.65
C GLN A 236 1.21 -15.60 1.58
N LEU A 237 1.48 -15.68 2.88
CA LEU A 237 0.70 -16.50 3.82
C LEU A 237 -0.10 -15.67 4.85
N TYR A 238 0.15 -14.36 4.98
CA TYR A 238 -0.46 -13.55 6.04
C TYR A 238 -1.99 -13.58 6.02
N SER A 239 -2.60 -13.60 4.83
CA SER A 239 -4.06 -13.67 4.65
C SER A 239 -4.65 -15.03 5.02
N ARG A 240 -3.83 -16.08 5.09
CA ARG A 240 -4.25 -17.47 5.39
C ARG A 240 -4.00 -17.88 6.84
N GLN A 241 -3.42 -17.00 7.65
CA GLN A 241 -3.09 -17.26 9.06
C GLN A 241 -4.30 -17.81 9.85
N ARG A 242 -5.48 -17.21 9.68
CA ARG A 242 -6.71 -17.61 10.40
C ARG A 242 -7.22 -18.99 9.98
N ILE A 243 -7.11 -19.31 8.69
CA ILE A 243 -7.50 -20.61 8.13
C ILE A 243 -6.59 -21.70 8.70
N TYR A 244 -5.27 -21.48 8.69
CA TYR A 244 -4.33 -22.46 9.26
C TYR A 244 -4.42 -22.59 10.78
N GLY A 245 -4.83 -21.52 11.49
CA GLY A 245 -5.09 -21.57 12.93
C GLY A 245 -6.43 -22.20 13.30
N LEU A 246 -7.36 -22.39 12.35
CA LEU A 246 -8.71 -22.89 12.64
C LEU A 246 -8.72 -24.30 13.27
N PRO A 247 -7.93 -25.30 12.79
CA PRO A 247 -7.93 -26.63 13.41
C PRO A 247 -7.51 -26.62 14.88
N VAL A 248 -6.49 -25.83 15.23
CA VAL A 248 -6.03 -25.68 16.62
C VAL A 248 -7.14 -25.10 17.51
N ARG A 249 -7.87 -24.11 17.00
CA ARG A 249 -8.98 -23.46 17.72
C ARG A 249 -10.18 -24.39 17.89
N ILE A 250 -10.55 -25.15 16.85
CA ILE A 250 -11.64 -26.15 16.93
C ILE A 250 -11.28 -27.24 17.94
N LEU A 251 -10.03 -27.73 17.92
CA LEU A 251 -9.56 -28.73 18.87
C LEU A 251 -9.64 -28.21 20.31
N HIS A 252 -9.13 -27.00 20.56
CA HIS A 252 -9.22 -26.37 21.88
C HIS A 252 -10.65 -26.16 22.35
N LEU A 253 -11.53 -25.65 21.48
CA LEU A 253 -12.95 -25.48 21.78
C LEU A 253 -13.63 -26.82 22.11
N THR A 254 -13.28 -27.89 21.40
CA THR A 254 -13.79 -29.24 21.67
C THR A 254 -13.39 -29.72 23.06
N VAL A 255 -12.12 -29.50 23.45
CA VAL A 255 -11.64 -29.83 24.80
C VAL A 255 -12.41 -29.04 25.86
N LEU A 256 -12.60 -27.73 25.66
CA LEU A 256 -13.37 -26.89 26.58
C LEU A 256 -14.82 -27.38 26.76
N ILE A 257 -15.50 -27.73 25.67
CA ILE A 257 -16.88 -28.24 25.75
C ILE A 257 -16.92 -29.57 26.52
N PHE A 258 -15.97 -30.48 26.23
CA PHE A 258 -15.91 -31.78 26.89
C PHE A 258 -15.60 -31.66 28.38
N THR A 259 -14.66 -30.80 28.79
CA THR A 259 -14.30 -30.60 30.19
C THR A 259 -15.45 -29.97 30.97
N VAL A 260 -16.16 -29.01 30.40
CA VAL A 260 -17.37 -28.41 30.99
C VAL A 260 -18.48 -29.44 31.19
N MET A 261 -18.69 -30.35 30.23
CA MET A 261 -19.71 -31.40 30.33
C MET A 261 -19.40 -32.44 31.42
N GLN A 262 -18.12 -32.66 31.73
CA GLN A 262 -17.69 -33.63 32.74
C GLN A 262 -17.49 -33.02 34.14
N SER A 263 -17.35 -31.70 34.23
CA SER A 263 -17.01 -31.03 35.49
C SER A 263 -18.22 -30.80 36.38
N THR A 264 -18.11 -31.15 37.67
CA THR A 264 -18.98 -30.60 38.71
C THR A 264 -18.54 -29.17 39.00
N MET A 265 -19.32 -28.17 38.56
CA MET A 265 -18.88 -26.77 38.58
C MET A 265 -19.21 -26.06 39.89
N ASP A 266 -18.19 -25.65 40.63
CA ASP A 266 -18.26 -24.60 41.64
C ASP A 266 -18.34 -23.21 40.98
N THR A 267 -18.87 -22.21 41.71
CA THR A 267 -19.13 -20.86 41.17
C THR A 267 -17.89 -20.21 40.55
N MET A 268 -16.70 -20.44 41.12
CA MET A 268 -15.45 -19.93 40.57
C MET A 268 -15.08 -20.60 39.23
N ALA A 269 -15.21 -21.93 39.13
CA ALA A 269 -14.93 -22.64 37.88
C ALA A 269 -15.89 -22.21 36.77
N LEU A 270 -17.18 -22.05 37.10
CA LEU A 270 -18.19 -21.53 36.18
C LEU A 270 -17.79 -20.16 35.61
N MET A 271 -17.36 -19.24 36.48
CA MET A 271 -16.88 -17.92 36.04
C MET A 271 -15.66 -18.03 35.11
N GLY A 272 -14.70 -18.90 35.44
CA GLY A 272 -13.52 -19.16 34.61
C GLY A 272 -13.89 -19.67 33.20
N TYR A 273 -14.83 -20.61 33.10
CA TYR A 273 -15.33 -21.11 31.83
C TYR A 273 -16.07 -20.02 31.03
N ILE A 274 -16.93 -19.24 31.66
CA ILE A 274 -17.64 -18.12 31.00
C ILE A 274 -16.65 -17.14 30.37
N ILE A 275 -15.63 -16.71 31.12
CA ILE A 275 -14.61 -15.80 30.62
C ILE A 275 -13.83 -16.43 29.47
N THR A 276 -13.48 -17.71 29.57
CA THR A 276 -12.75 -18.43 28.51
C THR A 276 -13.57 -18.52 27.22
N PHE A 277 -14.85 -18.92 27.29
CA PHE A 277 -15.74 -18.92 26.13
C PHE A 277 -15.94 -17.53 25.54
N MET A 278 -16.00 -16.49 26.37
CA MET A 278 -16.07 -15.10 25.90
C MET A 278 -14.83 -14.73 25.07
N PHE A 279 -13.62 -15.11 25.50
CA PHE A 279 -12.40 -14.87 24.71
C PHE A 279 -12.40 -15.63 23.37
N VAL A 280 -12.86 -16.89 23.36
CA VAL A 280 -13.02 -17.65 22.12
C VAL A 280 -14.02 -16.99 21.18
N ALA A 281 -15.17 -16.53 21.71
CA ALA A 281 -16.17 -15.82 20.94
C ALA A 281 -15.60 -14.51 20.36
N MET A 282 -14.91 -13.72 21.16
CA MET A 282 -14.24 -12.48 20.70
C MET A 282 -13.21 -12.76 19.60
N ASP A 283 -12.44 -13.84 19.69
CA ASP A 283 -11.49 -14.26 18.65
C ASP A 283 -12.20 -14.55 17.32
N VAL A 284 -13.33 -15.27 17.37
CA VAL A 284 -14.13 -15.61 16.18
C VAL A 284 -14.78 -14.37 15.57
N PHE A 285 -15.35 -13.48 16.40
CA PHE A 285 -16.02 -12.27 15.93
C PHE A 285 -15.04 -11.21 15.38
N ASP A 286 -14.00 -10.83 16.14
CA ASP A 286 -13.03 -9.79 15.69
C ASP A 286 -12.02 -10.34 14.68
N GLY A 287 -11.83 -11.66 14.62
CA GLY A 287 -10.98 -12.34 13.65
C GLY A 287 -11.73 -12.78 12.40
N ASP A 288 -12.42 -13.92 12.49
CA ASP A 288 -12.95 -14.63 11.33
C ASP A 288 -14.12 -13.90 10.67
N LEU A 289 -15.11 -13.43 11.45
CA LEU A 289 -16.26 -12.72 10.89
C LEU A 289 -15.83 -11.39 10.25
N ARG A 290 -14.89 -10.67 10.87
CA ARG A 290 -14.31 -9.46 10.26
C ARG A 290 -13.50 -9.77 9.00
N MET A 291 -12.75 -10.86 8.96
CA MET A 291 -12.03 -11.28 7.76
C MET A 291 -13.01 -11.59 6.61
N LEU A 292 -14.10 -12.30 6.88
CA LEU A 292 -15.13 -12.62 5.89
C LEU A 292 -15.84 -11.36 5.37
N THR A 293 -16.31 -10.49 6.28
CA THR A 293 -16.97 -9.23 5.90
C THR A 293 -16.03 -8.26 5.19
N SER A 294 -14.72 -8.36 5.43
CA SER A 294 -13.71 -7.54 4.76
C SER A 294 -13.28 -8.06 3.40
N TYR A 295 -13.76 -9.24 2.98
CA TYR A 295 -13.47 -9.80 1.66
C TYR A 295 -13.87 -8.84 0.53
N ARG A 296 -14.93 -8.05 0.72
CA ARG A 296 -15.38 -7.01 -0.23
C ARG A 296 -14.37 -5.88 -0.49
N PHE A 297 -13.34 -5.74 0.36
CA PHE A 297 -12.29 -4.73 0.23
C PHE A 297 -10.99 -5.28 -0.37
N TRP A 298 -10.98 -6.53 -0.83
CA TRP A 298 -9.83 -7.07 -1.55
C TRP A 298 -9.69 -6.38 -2.90
N CYS A 299 -8.47 -5.92 -3.19
CA CYS A 299 -8.12 -5.32 -4.46
C CYS A 299 -6.78 -5.80 -5.00
N ARG A 300 -6.61 -5.58 -6.31
CA ARG A 300 -5.37 -5.70 -7.07
C ARG A 300 -5.20 -4.45 -7.93
N TYR A 301 -3.97 -4.13 -8.30
CA TYR A 301 -3.65 -3.01 -9.17
C TYR A 301 -2.95 -3.56 -10.42
N ALA A 302 -3.70 -3.66 -11.51
CA ALA A 302 -3.13 -3.99 -12.81
C ALA A 302 -2.43 -2.75 -13.37
N VAL A 303 -1.13 -2.83 -13.62
CA VAL A 303 -0.36 -1.71 -14.18
C VAL A 303 -0.75 -1.52 -15.65
N VAL A 304 -1.42 -0.41 -15.93
CA VAL A 304 -1.87 -0.03 -17.28
C VAL A 304 -0.73 0.64 -18.04
N ARG A 305 -0.02 1.54 -17.36
CA ARG A 305 1.07 2.29 -17.95
C ARG A 305 2.18 2.54 -16.95
N GLU A 306 3.42 2.35 -17.40
CA GLU A 306 4.61 2.78 -16.70
C GLU A 306 5.03 4.16 -17.18
N LEU A 307 5.41 4.99 -16.23
CA LEU A 307 5.94 6.32 -16.46
C LEU A 307 7.38 6.38 -15.93
N PRO A 308 8.18 7.37 -16.37
CA PRO A 308 9.50 7.60 -15.82
C PRO A 308 9.49 7.72 -14.29
N MET A 309 10.67 7.53 -13.68
CA MET A 309 10.85 7.70 -12.24
C MET A 309 10.02 6.73 -11.38
N ARG A 310 9.64 5.55 -11.87
CA ARG A 310 8.84 4.54 -11.13
C ARG A 310 7.45 5.06 -10.72
N CYS A 311 6.84 5.77 -11.65
CA CYS A 311 5.44 6.14 -11.62
C CYS A 311 4.61 5.11 -12.41
N PHE A 312 3.42 4.77 -11.92
CA PHE A 312 2.56 3.74 -12.49
C PHE A 312 1.11 4.22 -12.52
N ILE A 313 0.50 4.21 -13.70
CA ILE A 313 -0.96 4.31 -13.80
C ILE A 313 -1.50 2.90 -13.70
N CYS A 314 -2.29 2.66 -12.67
CA CYS A 314 -2.84 1.34 -12.38
C CYS A 314 -4.36 1.37 -12.49
N ARG A 315 -4.95 0.26 -12.94
CA ARG A 315 -6.37 -0.03 -12.82
C ARG A 315 -6.59 -0.87 -11.57
N ARG A 316 -7.41 -0.37 -10.65
CA ARG A 316 -7.80 -1.09 -9.45
C ARG A 316 -8.91 -2.08 -9.80
N GLU A 317 -8.66 -3.35 -9.54
CA GLU A 317 -9.63 -4.43 -9.66
C GLU A 317 -10.12 -4.83 -8.27
N GLY A 318 -11.43 -4.88 -8.06
CA GLY A 318 -12.04 -5.17 -6.76
C GLY A 318 -12.23 -3.93 -5.87
N ALA A 319 -12.45 -4.16 -4.57
CA ALA A 319 -12.75 -3.14 -3.57
C ALA A 319 -13.79 -2.08 -4.01
N ALA A 320 -14.91 -2.52 -4.61
CA ALA A 320 -15.95 -1.64 -5.14
C ALA A 320 -16.50 -0.66 -4.08
N HIS A 321 -16.52 -1.08 -2.82
CA HIS A 321 -17.01 -0.28 -1.69
C HIS A 321 -15.94 0.60 -1.02
N LEU A 322 -14.72 0.73 -1.59
CA LEU A 322 -13.68 1.55 -0.97
C LEU A 322 -14.06 3.04 -0.94
N GLU A 323 -14.77 3.50 -1.98
CA GLU A 323 -15.19 4.90 -2.09
C GLU A 323 -16.29 5.26 -1.08
N GLU A 324 -17.06 4.29 -0.59
CA GLU A 324 -18.01 4.50 0.51
C GLU A 324 -17.29 4.83 1.83
N LEU A 325 -16.08 4.28 2.01
CA LEU A 325 -15.30 4.45 3.23
C LEU A 325 -14.41 5.71 3.18
N ILE A 326 -13.71 5.92 2.07
CA ILE A 326 -12.71 6.99 1.92
C ILE A 326 -13.33 8.27 1.34
N GLY A 327 -14.48 8.15 0.69
CA GLY A 327 -15.09 9.20 -0.12
C GLY A 327 -14.68 9.12 -1.58
N GLU A 328 -15.31 9.97 -2.40
CA GLU A 328 -14.98 10.05 -3.83
C GLU A 328 -13.58 10.64 -4.02
N ARG A 329 -12.76 9.93 -4.79
CA ARG A 329 -11.42 10.40 -5.16
C ARG A 329 -11.52 11.39 -6.30
N ALA A 330 -10.84 12.53 -6.16
CA ALA A 330 -10.81 13.53 -7.22
C ALA A 330 -10.05 13.00 -8.45
N ALA A 331 -10.60 13.25 -9.63
CA ALA A 331 -9.98 12.86 -10.89
C ALA A 331 -8.64 13.57 -11.09
N ILE A 332 -7.66 12.83 -11.62
CA ILE A 332 -6.35 13.35 -11.98
C ILE A 332 -6.47 14.03 -13.35
N PRO A 333 -5.88 15.22 -13.58
CA PRO A 333 -5.94 15.89 -14.88
C PRO A 333 -5.24 15.09 -15.99
N SER A 334 -5.81 15.11 -17.20
CA SER A 334 -5.26 14.42 -18.38
C SER A 334 -3.86 14.90 -18.77
N THR A 335 -3.50 16.12 -18.40
CA THR A 335 -2.14 16.65 -18.55
C THR A 335 -1.09 15.84 -17.79
N VAL A 336 -1.48 15.19 -16.68
CA VAL A 336 -0.59 14.46 -15.77
C VAL A 336 -0.58 12.95 -16.02
N HIS A 337 -1.67 12.39 -16.55
CA HIS A 337 -1.75 10.95 -16.80
C HIS A 337 -1.75 10.56 -18.29
N GLY A 338 -2.03 11.51 -19.19
CA GLY A 338 -1.99 11.29 -20.65
C GLY A 338 -3.04 10.31 -21.18
N LEU A 339 -4.15 10.11 -20.47
CA LEU A 339 -5.31 9.33 -20.94
C LEU A 339 -6.44 10.29 -21.32
N SER A 340 -7.33 9.86 -22.21
CA SER A 340 -8.48 10.65 -22.63
C SER A 340 -9.50 10.87 -21.51
N THR A 341 -9.73 9.86 -20.67
CA THR A 341 -10.70 9.92 -19.56
C THR A 341 -10.14 9.21 -18.34
N TRP A 342 -10.22 9.88 -17.19
CA TRP A 342 -9.86 9.29 -15.90
C TRP A 342 -11.07 8.54 -15.32
N LEU A 343 -10.99 7.21 -15.29
CA LEU A 343 -12.02 6.37 -14.67
C LEU A 343 -11.78 6.27 -13.16
N LYS A 344 -12.85 6.06 -12.39
CA LYS A 344 -12.80 5.84 -10.93
C LYS A 344 -11.92 4.66 -10.54
N GLU A 345 -11.78 3.68 -11.41
CA GLU A 345 -10.93 2.51 -11.22
C GLU A 345 -9.44 2.85 -11.34
N TYR A 346 -9.06 3.94 -12.02
CA TYR A 346 -7.66 4.30 -12.15
C TYR A 346 -7.10 4.89 -10.86
N SER A 347 -5.83 4.58 -10.62
CA SER A 347 -5.06 5.05 -9.48
C SER A 347 -3.65 5.37 -9.94
N PHE A 348 -3.12 6.50 -9.48
CA PHE A 348 -1.75 6.87 -9.80
C PHE A 348 -0.85 6.47 -8.65
N VAL A 349 0.00 5.46 -8.86
CA VAL A 349 0.85 4.87 -7.84
C VAL A 349 2.29 5.23 -8.13
N VAL A 350 3.04 5.61 -7.11
CA VAL A 350 4.45 5.98 -7.21
C VAL A 350 5.27 5.23 -6.17
N GLU A 351 6.52 4.91 -6.51
CA GLU A 351 7.49 4.40 -5.55
C GLU A 351 8.35 5.55 -5.00
N LEU A 352 8.24 5.82 -3.72
CA LEU A 352 8.96 6.89 -3.02
C LEU A 352 9.97 6.28 -2.06
N CYS A 353 11.24 6.26 -2.44
CA CYS A 353 12.32 5.81 -1.56
C CYS A 353 12.11 4.40 -0.97
N GLY A 354 11.46 3.48 -1.69
CA GLY A 354 11.07 2.15 -1.22
C GLY A 354 9.60 2.01 -0.81
N THR A 355 8.85 3.10 -0.60
CA THR A 355 7.43 3.02 -0.22
C THR A 355 6.51 3.14 -1.42
N LEU A 356 5.45 2.32 -1.47
CA LEU A 356 4.43 2.43 -2.50
C LEU A 356 3.34 3.39 -2.02
N CYS A 357 3.10 4.45 -2.77
CA CYS A 357 2.13 5.48 -2.42
C CYS A 357 1.15 5.69 -3.57
N GLN A 358 -0.14 5.74 -3.26
CA GLN A 358 -1.15 6.28 -4.16
C GLN A 358 -1.14 7.81 -4.07
N LEU A 359 -1.08 8.49 -5.20
CA LEU A 359 -1.21 9.94 -5.25
C LEU A 359 -2.68 10.35 -5.27
N GLU A 360 -3.05 11.23 -4.36
CA GLU A 360 -4.39 11.81 -4.27
C GLU A 360 -4.32 13.32 -4.39
N ARG A 361 -5.32 13.92 -5.04
CA ARG A 361 -5.44 15.37 -5.11
C ARG A 361 -5.82 15.93 -3.75
N ILE A 362 -5.16 17.01 -3.38
CA ILE A 362 -5.44 17.71 -2.12
C ILE A 362 -6.68 18.57 -2.32
N SER A 363 -7.68 18.35 -1.48
CA SER A 363 -8.92 19.11 -1.51
C SER A 363 -8.70 20.55 -1.04
N LEU A 364 -9.60 21.47 -1.43
CA LEU A 364 -9.54 22.85 -0.98
C LEU A 364 -9.57 22.97 0.56
N LYS A 365 -10.37 22.12 1.22
CA LYS A 365 -10.47 22.05 2.68
C LYS A 365 -9.14 21.66 3.32
N GLU A 366 -8.42 20.69 2.75
CA GLU A 366 -7.09 20.32 3.22
C GLU A 366 -6.06 21.41 2.99
N TRP A 367 -6.12 22.14 1.87
CA TRP A 367 -5.24 23.30 1.68
C TRP A 367 -5.53 24.42 2.69
N GLN A 368 -6.79 24.68 3.02
CA GLN A 368 -7.16 25.62 4.09
C GLN A 368 -6.61 25.17 5.45
N ALA A 369 -6.61 23.87 5.73
CA ALA A 369 -5.99 23.28 6.92
C ALA A 369 -4.49 23.56 6.99
N VAL A 370 -3.78 23.29 5.88
CA VAL A 370 -2.34 23.55 5.76
C VAL A 370 -2.04 25.04 5.99
N LEU A 371 -2.86 25.93 5.45
CA LEU A 371 -2.72 27.37 5.70
C LEU A 371 -2.93 27.74 7.18
N ALA A 372 -3.92 27.16 7.85
CA ALA A 372 -4.17 27.39 9.27
C ALA A 372 -3.00 26.92 10.14
N GLU A 373 -2.51 25.69 9.91
CA GLU A 373 -1.35 25.15 10.63
C GLU A 373 -0.07 25.96 10.34
N GLN A 374 0.09 26.48 9.12
CA GLN A 374 1.22 27.36 8.79
C GLN A 374 1.14 28.70 9.53
N GLN A 375 -0.06 29.24 9.76
CA GLN A 375 -0.27 30.43 10.60
C GLN A 375 0.03 30.18 12.08
N GLU A 376 -0.12 28.93 12.54
CA GLU A 376 0.31 28.48 13.87
C GLU A 376 1.83 28.24 13.96
N GLY A 377 2.57 28.49 12.87
CA GLY A 377 4.03 28.39 12.83
C GLY A 377 4.56 27.03 12.34
N ARG A 378 3.68 26.10 11.92
CA ARG A 378 4.12 24.82 11.36
C ARG A 378 4.73 25.04 9.96
N LYS A 379 5.96 24.55 9.75
CA LYS A 379 6.59 24.56 8.43
C LYS A 379 6.14 23.36 7.62
N PHE A 380 5.70 23.61 6.39
CA PHE A 380 5.37 22.58 5.42
C PHE A 380 6.44 22.53 4.33
N THR A 381 6.78 21.31 3.94
CA THR A 381 7.75 21.03 2.89
C THR A 381 7.12 20.10 1.87
N TYR A 382 7.71 20.07 0.68
CA TYR A 382 7.30 19.15 -0.38
C TYR A 382 8.50 18.46 -0.98
N VAL A 383 8.26 17.29 -1.58
CA VAL A 383 9.26 16.55 -2.32
C VAL A 383 8.95 16.67 -3.80
N SER A 384 9.91 17.20 -4.57
CA SER A 384 9.80 17.27 -6.03
C SER A 384 10.23 15.94 -6.64
N PHE A 385 9.33 15.35 -7.42
CA PHE A 385 9.56 14.11 -8.14
C PHE A 385 10.25 14.33 -9.49
N GLY A 386 10.05 15.53 -10.07
CA GLY A 386 10.67 15.92 -11.33
C GLY A 386 10.23 15.10 -12.54
N LEU A 387 8.98 14.65 -12.55
CA LEU A 387 8.38 13.97 -13.71
C LEU A 387 8.10 14.96 -14.85
N PHE A 388 7.78 16.20 -14.51
CA PHE A 388 7.51 17.28 -15.46
C PHE A 388 8.44 18.46 -15.21
N ASP A 389 8.79 19.15 -16.29
CA ASP A 389 9.56 20.38 -16.23
C ASP A 389 9.09 21.37 -17.30
N LYS A 390 9.90 22.40 -17.57
CA LYS A 390 9.56 23.40 -18.60
C LYS A 390 9.60 22.85 -20.02
N THR A 391 10.38 21.79 -20.24
CA THR A 391 10.56 21.15 -21.55
C THR A 391 9.53 20.04 -21.79
N THR A 392 9.11 19.39 -20.71
CA THR A 392 8.13 18.29 -20.67
C THR A 392 6.99 18.66 -19.71
N PRO A 393 6.17 19.68 -20.04
CA PRO A 393 5.16 20.18 -19.11
C PRO A 393 3.97 19.23 -18.97
N SER A 394 3.83 18.21 -19.82
CA SER A 394 2.67 17.31 -19.79
C SER A 394 3.01 15.93 -20.31
N MET A 395 2.17 14.96 -19.93
CA MET A 395 2.32 13.56 -20.34
C MET A 395 2.31 13.33 -21.85
N TRP A 396 1.70 14.23 -22.62
CA TRP A 396 1.62 14.12 -24.07
C TRP A 396 3.00 14.07 -24.74
N HIS A 397 4.02 14.69 -24.11
CA HIS A 397 5.40 14.67 -24.58
C HIS A 397 6.06 13.29 -24.44
N PHE A 398 5.54 12.43 -23.56
CA PHE A 398 5.99 11.04 -23.41
C PHE A 398 5.16 10.06 -24.24
N CYS A 399 4.12 10.53 -24.96
CA CYS A 399 3.19 9.69 -25.70
C CYS A 399 3.53 9.54 -27.19
N GLU A 400 4.49 10.29 -27.75
CA GLU A 400 4.75 10.28 -29.20
C GLU A 400 5.25 8.93 -29.73
N ASP A 401 5.78 8.05 -28.87
CA ASP A 401 6.33 6.73 -29.28
C ASP A 401 5.36 5.56 -29.10
N PHE A 402 4.08 5.77 -28.79
CA PHE A 402 3.17 4.66 -28.48
C PHE A 402 2.31 4.22 -29.67
N GLU A 403 2.62 3.02 -30.18
CA GLU A 403 1.68 2.22 -30.95
C GLU A 403 0.44 1.93 -30.08
N VAL A 404 -0.73 2.33 -30.56
CA VAL A 404 -2.01 1.99 -29.92
C VAL A 404 -2.03 0.46 -29.77
N PRO A 405 -2.17 -0.10 -28.55
CA PRO A 405 -2.21 -1.53 -28.37
C PRO A 405 -3.33 -2.07 -29.24
N THR A 406 -2.95 -2.85 -30.26
CA THR A 406 -3.89 -3.51 -31.14
C THR A 406 -4.67 -4.46 -30.24
N ILE A 407 -5.89 -4.09 -29.88
CA ILE A 407 -6.79 -5.00 -29.17
C ILE A 407 -6.92 -6.20 -30.11
N ALA A 408 -6.38 -7.34 -29.73
CA ALA A 408 -6.41 -8.54 -30.56
C ALA A 408 -7.86 -8.81 -30.97
N GLY A 409 -8.16 -8.66 -32.27
CA GLY A 409 -9.51 -8.80 -32.84
C GLY A 409 -10.25 -7.51 -33.21
N VAL A 410 -9.68 -6.32 -33.00
CA VAL A 410 -10.24 -5.04 -33.47
C VAL A 410 -9.19 -4.31 -34.30
N GLU A 411 -9.27 -4.48 -35.62
CA GLU A 411 -8.43 -3.73 -36.55
C GLU A 411 -9.05 -2.34 -36.77
N VAL A 412 -8.45 -1.32 -36.16
CA VAL A 412 -8.88 0.07 -36.34
C VAL A 412 -8.22 0.59 -37.63
N GLN A 413 -8.95 0.56 -38.75
CA GLN A 413 -8.50 1.19 -39.99
C GLN A 413 -8.70 2.70 -39.90
N VAL A 414 -7.58 3.44 -39.79
CA VAL A 414 -7.55 4.88 -39.94
C VAL A 414 -7.27 5.20 -41.41
N ARG A 415 -8.29 5.63 -42.16
CA ARG A 415 -8.11 6.10 -43.54
C ARG A 415 -7.91 7.63 -43.56
N PRO A 416 -6.76 8.13 -44.03
CA PRO A 416 -6.59 9.56 -44.24
C PRO A 416 -7.50 10.03 -45.37
N THR A 417 -8.48 10.89 -45.06
CA THR A 417 -9.29 11.59 -46.04
C THR A 417 -8.51 12.82 -46.51
N LYS A 418 -8.28 12.96 -47.82
CA LYS A 418 -7.67 14.17 -48.40
C LYS A 418 -8.60 15.36 -48.12
N GLY A 419 -8.22 16.20 -47.15
CA GLY A 419 -8.88 17.47 -46.85
C GLY A 419 -10.05 17.41 -45.86
N GLY A 420 -10.20 16.34 -45.07
CA GLY A 420 -11.27 16.20 -44.08
C GLY A 420 -10.79 15.70 -42.71
N PRO A 421 -11.64 15.74 -41.67
CA PRO A 421 -11.34 15.11 -40.39
C PRO A 421 -11.13 13.61 -40.56
N VAL A 422 -10.15 13.07 -39.83
CA VAL A 422 -9.79 11.65 -39.84
C VAL A 422 -11.02 10.82 -39.46
N GLN A 423 -11.46 9.94 -40.38
CA GLN A 423 -12.51 8.97 -40.08
C GLN A 423 -11.89 7.71 -39.49
N THR A 424 -12.32 7.36 -38.29
CA THR A 424 -11.95 6.13 -37.60
C THR A 424 -13.06 5.11 -37.80
N THR A 425 -12.82 4.03 -38.56
CA THR A 425 -13.77 2.93 -38.73
C THR A 425 -13.33 1.74 -37.88
N ILE A 426 -14.21 1.28 -36.97
CA ILE A 426 -13.96 0.10 -36.15
C ILE A 426 -14.45 -1.12 -36.94
N VAL A 427 -13.54 -1.98 -37.39
CA VAL A 427 -13.89 -3.24 -38.06
C VAL A 427 -13.75 -4.37 -37.03
N GLN A 428 -14.88 -4.96 -36.64
CA GLN A 428 -14.89 -6.20 -35.85
C GLN A 428 -14.73 -7.38 -36.81
N SER A 429 -13.59 -8.06 -36.76
CA SER A 429 -13.41 -9.36 -37.39
C SER A 429 -14.11 -10.43 -36.54
N TYR A 430 -15.22 -10.98 -37.06
CA TYR A 430 -15.91 -12.14 -36.49
C TYR A 430 -15.17 -13.44 -36.76
#